data_AF-V5H721-F1
#
_entry.id   AF-V5H721-F1
#
_cell.length_a   1.000
_cell.length_b   1.000
_cell.length_c   1.000
_cell.angle_alpha   90.00
_cell.angle_beta   90.00
_cell.angle_gamma   90.00
#
_symmetry.space_group_name_H-M   'P 1'
#
loop_
_entity.id
_entity.type
_entity.pdbx_description
1 polymer ?
#
loop_
_entity_poly.entity_id
_entity_poly.type
_entity_poly.pdbx_seq_one_letter_code
_entity_poly.pdbx_strand_id
1 'polypeptide(L)'
;PKRSRAEAGMTSTPPLPSSWSGSTEGITEDSVRRYLLRKPMTTTELLQKFKSKKTGMSSDKLVNTIAQILKRLNPEKQTIKGKLYLSIKA
;
A
#
# COMPACT_ATOMS: atom_id res chain seq x y z
N PRO A 1 22.32 48.54 24.96
CA PRO A 1 22.79 48.44 23.54
C PRO A 1 23.62 47.16 23.34
N LYS A 2 23.01 46.03 22.90
CA LYS A 2 23.06 45.49 21.51
C LYS A 2 24.51 45.35 21.01
N ARG A 3 25.09 44.16 20.77
CA ARG A 3 24.82 43.08 19.77
C ARG A 3 26.11 42.19 19.80
N SER A 4 26.22 40.92 19.44
CA SER A 4 25.37 39.91 18.80
C SER A 4 26.18 38.60 18.79
N ARG A 5 25.60 37.51 19.29
CA ARG A 5 26.06 36.14 19.07
C ARG A 5 25.13 35.50 18.05
N ALA A 6 25.65 35.06 16.92
CA ALA A 6 24.94 34.20 15.97
C ALA A 6 25.97 33.41 15.14
N GLU A 7 26.39 32.28 15.70
CA GLU A 7 26.94 31.14 14.97
C GLU A 7 25.83 30.09 14.96
N ALA A 8 25.27 29.79 13.79
CA ALA A 8 24.61 28.52 13.49
C ALA A 8 24.22 28.50 12.00
N GLY A 9 24.96 27.73 11.22
CA GLY A 9 24.68 27.46 9.82
C GLY A 9 23.32 26.80 9.63
N MET A 10 22.46 27.43 8.83
CA MET A 10 21.22 26.86 8.35
C MET A 10 21.51 26.06 7.07
N THR A 11 21.84 24.77 7.20
CA THR A 11 21.72 23.83 6.08
C THR A 11 20.37 23.15 6.22
N SER A 12 19.33 23.74 5.64
CA SER A 12 18.00 23.14 5.60
C SER A 12 18.05 21.87 4.76
N THR A 13 17.97 20.72 5.44
CA THR A 13 17.67 19.42 4.85
C THR A 13 16.34 19.52 4.09
N PRO A 14 16.24 19.03 2.84
CA PRO A 14 14.95 18.99 2.16
C PRO A 14 14.05 17.99 2.89
N PRO A 15 12.77 18.33 3.16
CA PRO A 15 11.84 17.36 3.72
C PRO A 15 11.56 16.32 2.64
N LEU A 16 11.99 15.08 2.88
CA LEU A 16 11.50 13.93 2.12
C LEU A 16 9.96 13.97 2.17
N PRO A 17 9.25 13.68 1.06
CA PRO A 17 7.80 13.56 1.10
C PRO A 17 7.44 12.29 1.87
N SER A 18 7.42 12.37 3.20
CA SER A 18 6.78 11.43 4.10
C SER A 18 5.26 11.60 4.00
N SER A 19 4.72 11.53 2.79
CA SER A 19 3.30 11.26 2.57
C SER A 19 3.10 9.74 2.53
N TRP A 20 3.61 9.04 3.55
CA TRP A 20 2.89 7.85 4.00
C TRP A 20 1.82 8.37 4.95
N SER A 21 0.82 9.06 4.37
CA SER A 21 -0.45 9.25 5.06
C SER A 21 -0.89 7.85 5.48
N GLY A 22 -0.84 7.61 6.79
CA GLY A 22 -1.43 6.45 7.40
C GLY A 22 -2.92 6.54 7.18
N SER A 23 -3.41 6.13 6.01
CA SER A 23 -4.83 5.94 5.78
C SER A 23 -5.26 4.71 6.59
N THR A 24 -5.65 5.02 7.81
CA THR A 24 -6.50 4.25 8.69
C THR A 24 -7.88 4.07 8.05
N GLU A 25 -8.00 3.45 6.87
CA GLU A 25 -9.29 3.38 6.17
C GLU A 25 -9.35 2.15 5.26
N GLY A 26 -9.74 1.01 5.84
CA GLY A 26 -10.31 -0.13 5.12
C GLY A 26 -9.43 -0.85 4.07
N ILE A 27 -10.10 -1.78 3.35
CA ILE A 27 -9.56 -2.47 2.17
C ILE A 27 -9.85 -1.57 0.97
N THR A 28 -8.90 -0.70 0.63
CA THR A 28 -9.02 0.22 -0.52
C THR A 28 -8.30 -0.31 -1.75
N GLU A 29 -8.72 0.18 -2.91
CA GLU A 29 -8.09 -0.15 -4.19
C GLU A 29 -6.60 0.22 -4.21
N ASP A 30 -6.23 1.39 -3.69
CA ASP A 30 -4.83 1.82 -3.57
C ASP A 30 -4.01 0.83 -2.73
N SER A 31 -4.57 0.34 -1.63
CA SER A 31 -3.90 -0.65 -0.78
C SER A 31 -3.58 -1.93 -1.55
N VAL A 32 -4.57 -2.48 -2.28
CA VAL A 32 -4.38 -3.69 -3.11
C VAL A 32 -3.38 -3.42 -4.24
N ARG A 33 -3.54 -2.29 -4.93
CA ARG A 33 -2.68 -1.86 -6.04
C ARG A 33 -1.23 -1.73 -5.59
N ARG A 34 -0.96 -1.11 -4.45
CA ARG A 34 0.40 -0.96 -3.90
C ARG A 34 1.06 -2.29 -3.55
N TYR A 35 0.30 -3.31 -3.14
CA TYR A 35 0.87 -4.64 -2.94
C TYR A 35 1.25 -5.31 -4.27
N LEU A 36 0.38 -5.24 -5.28
CA LEU A 36 0.59 -5.85 -6.60
C LEU A 36 1.70 -5.15 -7.42
N LEU A 37 1.91 -3.84 -7.21
CA LEU A 37 3.02 -3.07 -7.79
C LEU A 37 4.37 -3.42 -7.18
N ARG A 38 4.41 -3.76 -5.89
CA ARG A 38 5.66 -4.09 -5.19
C ARG A 38 6.19 -5.46 -5.54
N LYS A 39 5.30 -6.46 -5.56
CA LYS A 39 5.66 -7.84 -5.87
C LYS A 39 4.44 -8.55 -6.45
N PRO A 40 4.62 -9.50 -7.39
CA PRO A 40 3.58 -10.46 -7.70
C PRO A 40 3.04 -11.10 -6.41
N MET A 41 1.72 -11.03 -6.23
CA MET A 41 1.02 -11.53 -5.04
C MET A 41 -0.23 -12.30 -5.45
N THR A 42 -0.56 -13.36 -4.72
CA THR A 42 -1.76 -14.15 -5.03
C THR A 42 -3.00 -13.56 -4.35
N THR A 43 -4.18 -13.98 -4.83
CA THR A 43 -5.46 -13.66 -4.18
C THR A 43 -5.48 -14.14 -2.72
N THR A 44 -4.95 -15.34 -2.45
CA THR A 44 -4.89 -15.88 -1.08
C THR A 44 -3.98 -15.06 -0.16
N GLU A 45 -2.84 -14.57 -0.67
CA GLU A 45 -1.96 -13.67 0.08
C GLU A 45 -2.64 -12.32 0.36
N LEU A 46 -3.34 -11.73 -0.61
CA LEU A 46 -4.15 -10.53 -0.41
C LEU A 46 -5.18 -10.73 0.71
N LEU A 47 -5.97 -11.80 0.64
CA LEU A 47 -6.96 -12.12 1.67
C LEU A 47 -6.32 -12.25 3.05
N GLN A 48 -5.18 -12.95 3.15
CA GLN A 48 -4.47 -13.15 4.41
C GLN A 48 -3.96 -11.82 5.00
N LYS A 49 -3.45 -10.90 4.18
CA LYS A 49 -2.99 -9.57 4.64
C LYS A 49 -4.13 -8.74 5.20
N PHE A 50 -5.27 -8.70 4.52
CA PHE A 50 -6.42 -7.90 4.94
C PHE A 50 -7.22 -8.55 6.09
N LYS A 51 -7.14 -9.87 6.25
CA LYS A 51 -7.69 -10.60 7.40
C LYS A 51 -6.87 -10.39 8.67
N SER A 52 -5.55 -10.19 8.54
CA SER A 52 -4.66 -9.88 9.65
C SER A 52 -4.71 -8.41 10.09
N LYS A 53 -4.99 -7.46 9.18
CA LYS A 53 -5.38 -6.11 9.58
C LYS A 53 -6.75 -6.21 10.30
N LYS A 54 -6.88 -5.64 11.50
CA LYS A 54 -8.17 -5.45 12.19
C LYS A 54 -9.07 -4.50 11.39
N THR A 55 -9.59 -4.99 10.27
CA THR A 55 -10.49 -4.28 9.36
C THR A 55 -11.92 -4.27 9.91
N GLY A 56 -12.25 -5.13 10.89
CA GLY A 56 -13.60 -5.21 11.46
C GLY A 56 -14.67 -5.69 10.49
N MET A 57 -14.28 -6.21 9.31
CA MET A 57 -15.19 -6.79 8.31
C MET A 57 -15.34 -8.29 8.49
N SER A 58 -16.52 -8.81 8.14
CA SER A 58 -16.74 -10.25 8.00
C SER A 58 -15.93 -10.80 6.81
N SER A 59 -15.54 -12.07 6.90
CA SER A 59 -14.76 -12.75 5.86
C SER A 59 -15.42 -12.64 4.49
N ASP A 60 -16.75 -12.78 4.42
CA ASP A 60 -17.51 -12.71 3.16
C ASP A 60 -17.46 -11.32 2.53
N LYS A 61 -17.59 -10.27 3.35
CA LYS A 61 -17.49 -8.88 2.88
C LYS A 61 -16.08 -8.58 2.39
N LEU A 62 -15.05 -9.06 3.11
CA LEU A 62 -13.66 -8.92 2.70
C LEU A 62 -13.38 -9.57 1.34
N VAL A 63 -13.82 -10.82 1.14
CA VAL A 63 -13.66 -11.55 -0.12
C VAL A 63 -14.34 -10.80 -1.25
N ASN A 64 -15.58 -10.34 -1.03
CA ASN A 64 -16.34 -9.61 -2.04
C ASN A 64 -15.68 -8.27 -2.41
N THR A 65 -15.24 -7.49 -1.42
CA THR A 65 -14.54 -6.22 -1.64
C THR A 65 -13.24 -6.41 -2.42
N ILE A 66 -12.41 -7.40 -2.05
CA ILE A 66 -11.17 -7.70 -2.77
C ILE A 66 -11.49 -8.14 -4.20
N ALA A 67 -12.50 -8.99 -4.42
CA ALA A 67 -12.90 -9.43 -5.75
C ALA A 67 -13.36 -8.25 -6.62
N GLN A 68 -14.12 -7.31 -6.06
CA GLN A 68 -14.53 -6.09 -6.76
C GLN A 68 -13.34 -5.21 -7.13
N ILE A 69 -12.40 -5.02 -6.21
CA ILE A 69 -11.18 -4.25 -6.43
C ILE A 69 -10.31 -4.88 -7.53
N LEU A 70 -10.10 -6.20 -7.50
CA LEU A 70 -9.33 -6.90 -8.52
C LEU A 70 -9.96 -6.78 -9.91
N LYS A 71 -11.29 -6.79 -10.01
CA LYS A 71 -11.99 -6.54 -11.29
C LYS A 71 -11.79 -5.13 -11.81
N ARG A 72 -11.71 -4.13 -10.94
CA ARG A 72 -11.47 -2.72 -11.33
C ARG A 72 -10.02 -2.50 -11.75
N LEU A 73 -9.07 -3.08 -11.02
CA LEU A 73 -7.65 -2.96 -11.27
C LEU A 73 -7.17 -3.72 -12.52
N ASN A 74 -7.86 -4.78 -12.94
CA ASN A 74 -7.45 -5.68 -14.03
C ASN A 74 -5.95 -6.04 -13.98
N PRO A 75 -5.49 -6.69 -12.90
CA PRO A 75 -4.08 -7.03 -12.75
C PRO A 75 -3.62 -8.05 -13.80
N GLU A 76 -2.33 -7.99 -14.12
CA GLU A 76 -1.66 -8.95 -14.98
C GLU A 76 -1.57 -10.31 -14.27
N LYS A 77 -1.93 -11.37 -14.99
CA LYS A 77 -1.87 -12.75 -14.50
C LYS A 77 -0.53 -13.36 -14.91
N GLN A 78 0.28 -13.72 -13.92
CA GLN A 78 1.62 -14.25 -14.12
C GLN A 78 1.73 -15.64 -13.47
N THR A 79 2.13 -16.65 -14.24
CA THR A 79 2.35 -18.00 -13.69
C THR A 79 3.82 -18.15 -13.34
N ILE A 80 4.15 -18.05 -12.05
CA ILE A 80 5.51 -18.15 -11.55
C ILE A 80 5.65 -19.48 -10.80
N LYS A 81 6.56 -20.35 -11.23
CA LYS A 81 6.81 -21.66 -10.60
C LYS A 81 5.53 -22.51 -10.41
N GLY A 82 4.65 -22.50 -11.42
CA GLY A 82 3.40 -23.26 -11.40
C GLY A 82 2.29 -22.67 -10.51
N LYS A 83 2.51 -21.48 -9.93
CA LYS A 83 1.49 -20.75 -9.15
C LYS A 83 1.05 -19.49 -9.89
N LEU A 84 -0.25 -19.22 -9.86
CA LEU A 84 -0.83 -18.00 -10.41
C LEU A 84 -0.60 -16.84 -9.43
N TYR A 85 0.11 -15.83 -9.89
CA TYR A 85 0.30 -14.56 -9.23
C TYR A 85 -0.40 -13.45 -10.00
N LEU A 86 -0.76 -12.40 -9.26
CA LEU A 86 -1.29 -11.16 -9.81
C LEU A 86 -0.20 -10.10 -9.62
N SER A 87 0.08 -9.32 -10.65
CA SER A 87 1.00 -8.19 -10.57
C SER A 87 0.46 -7.00 -11.35
N ILE A 88 0.90 -5.80 -11.01
CA ILE A 88 0.68 -4.61 -11.83
C ILE A 88 2.06 -4.10 -12.20
N LYS A 89 2.32 -3.93 -13.48
CA LYS A 89 3.45 -3.15 -13.98
C LYS A 89 2.92 -1.74 -14.24
N ALA A 90 3.46 -0.76 -13.52
CA ALA A 90 3.25 0.65 -13.81
C ALA A 90 4.34 1.14 -14.78
#